data_AF-A0A6M1ZC66-F1
#
_entry.id   AF-A0A6M1ZC66-F1
#
_cell.length_a   1.000
_cell.length_b   1.000
_cell.length_c   1.000
_cell.angle_alpha   90.00
_cell.angle_beta   90.00
_cell.angle_gamma   90.00
#
_symmetry.space_group_name_H-M   'P 1'
#
loop_
_entity.id
_entity.type
_entity.pdbx_description
1 polymer ?
#
loop_
_entity_poly.entity_id
_entity_poly.type
_entity_poly.pdbx_seq_one_letter_code
_entity_poly.pdbx_strand_id
1 'polypeptide(L)'
;MKKALVYSSKGLGDGLIFLVISNNLNKNGYKVDTFHPFLSELDSWFKYTEIKPYPEIESNFEFLNEYDLIIINSDYNELNKLLVNHAKNNHLEKTYELHPSACKGRNLPKGDLKFNSELTVKENLAIFCENDLNLTN
;
A
#
# COMPACT_ATOMS: atom_id res chain seq x y z
N MET A 1 0.73 18.65 -7.32
CA MET A 1 0.33 17.83 -6.16
C MET A 1 0.83 16.43 -6.42
N LYS A 2 1.58 15.82 -5.49
CA LYS A 2 2.11 14.47 -5.69
C LYS A 2 0.99 13.44 -5.67
N LYS A 3 1.12 12.37 -6.46
CA LYS A 3 0.14 11.29 -6.57
C LYS A 3 0.72 10.01 -5.98
N ALA A 4 -0.02 9.35 -5.08
CA ALA A 4 0.38 8.07 -4.50
C ALA A 4 -0.64 6.99 -4.88
N LEU A 5 -0.13 5.79 -5.15
CA LEU A 5 -0.92 4.58 -5.32
C LEU A 5 -0.77 3.72 -4.07
N VAL A 6 -1.90 3.23 -3.57
CA VAL A 6 -1.95 2.27 -2.47
C VAL A 6 -2.75 1.05 -2.91
N TYR A 7 -2.06 -0.04 -3.24
CA TYR A 7 -2.65 -1.29 -3.70
C TYR A 7 -2.73 -2.27 -2.52
N SER A 8 -3.93 -2.40 -1.97
CA SER A 8 -4.16 -3.09 -0.71
C SER A 8 -4.35 -4.60 -0.87
N SER A 9 -4.22 -5.34 0.23
CA SER A 9 -4.63 -6.75 0.36
C SER A 9 -6.14 -6.90 0.12
N LYS A 10 -6.61 -8.08 -0.31
CA LYS A 10 -8.05 -8.40 -0.38
C LYS A 10 -8.71 -8.57 0.99
N GLY A 11 -7.91 -8.85 2.03
CA GLY A 11 -8.42 -9.16 3.37
C GLY A 11 -8.73 -7.89 4.16
N LEU A 12 -9.83 -7.90 4.93
CA LEU A 12 -10.29 -6.73 5.69
C LEU A 12 -9.21 -6.14 6.62
N GLY A 13 -8.46 -6.99 7.34
CA GLY A 13 -7.46 -6.54 8.31
C GLY A 13 -6.36 -5.67 7.69
N ASP A 14 -5.62 -6.24 6.72
CA ASP A 14 -4.62 -5.49 5.96
C ASP A 14 -5.26 -4.39 5.11
N GLY A 15 -6.47 -4.63 4.58
CA GLY A 15 -7.33 -3.65 3.92
C GLY A 15 -7.41 -2.32 4.68
N LEU A 16 -7.81 -2.39 5.95
CA LEU A 16 -7.93 -1.24 6.84
C LEU A 16 -6.58 -0.59 7.17
N ILE A 17 -5.51 -1.38 7.30
CA ILE A 17 -4.16 -0.86 7.53
C ILE A 17 -3.71 0.03 6.35
N PHE A 18 -3.93 -0.43 5.12
CA PHE A 18 -3.59 0.35 3.92
C PHE A 18 -4.46 1.60 3.76
N LEU A 19 -5.71 1.59 4.25
CA LEU A 19 -6.52 2.81 4.33
C LEU A 19 -5.96 3.80 5.36
N VAL A 20 -5.39 3.33 6.48
CA VAL A 20 -4.69 4.22 7.41
C VAL A 20 -3.46 4.87 6.76
N ILE A 21 -2.67 4.10 5.99
CA ILE A 21 -1.54 4.63 5.21
C ILE A 21 -2.03 5.67 4.19
N SER A 22 -3.11 5.37 3.47
CA SER A 22 -3.70 6.28 2.48
C SER A 22 -4.12 7.61 3.12
N ASN A 23 -4.72 7.57 4.31
CA ASN A 23 -5.09 8.77 5.07
C ASN A 23 -3.87 9.58 5.48
N ASN A 24 -2.81 8.91 5.95
CA ASN A 24 -1.58 9.57 6.38
C ASN A 24 -0.89 10.27 5.19
N LEU A 25 -0.81 9.60 4.04
CA LEU A 25 -0.31 10.19 2.80
C LEU A 25 -1.13 11.42 2.39
N ASN A 26 -2.45 11.34 2.46
CA ASN A 26 -3.30 12.48 2.14
C ASN A 26 -3.07 13.68 3.07
N LYS A 27 -2.97 13.44 4.38
CA LYS A 27 -2.62 14.48 5.36
C LYS A 27 -1.26 15.13 5.09
N ASN A 28 -0.35 14.40 4.43
CA ASN A 28 0.96 14.89 4.01
C ASN A 28 0.97 15.38 2.54
N GLY A 29 -0.19 15.71 1.97
CA GLY A 29 -0.31 16.44 0.71
C GLY A 29 -0.34 15.59 -0.57
N TYR A 30 -0.43 14.27 -0.45
CA TYR A 30 -0.62 13.38 -1.60
C TYR A 30 -2.08 13.32 -2.03
N LYS A 31 -2.31 13.26 -3.35
CA LYS A 31 -3.54 12.71 -3.92
C LYS A 31 -3.39 11.21 -3.96
N VAL A 32 -4.23 10.48 -3.25
CA VAL A 32 -4.09 9.02 -3.11
C VAL A 32 -5.15 8.31 -3.94
N ASP A 33 -4.72 7.34 -4.75
CA ASP A 33 -5.61 6.34 -5.32
C ASP A 33 -5.44 5.04 -4.52
N THR A 34 -6.48 4.62 -3.82
CA THR A 34 -6.47 3.39 -3.03
C THR A 34 -7.25 2.30 -3.75
N PHE A 35 -6.62 1.16 -3.99
CA PHE A 35 -7.24 0.03 -4.68
C PHE A 35 -7.55 -1.11 -3.71
N HIS A 36 -8.83 -1.49 -3.64
CA HIS A 36 -9.32 -2.62 -2.85
C HIS A 36 -10.65 -3.16 -3.44
N PRO A 37 -10.85 -4.48 -3.58
CA PRO A 37 -11.99 -5.05 -4.30
C PRO A 37 -13.34 -4.95 -3.57
N PHE A 38 -13.35 -4.80 -2.25
CA PHE A 38 -14.56 -4.92 -1.42
C PHE A 38 -14.72 -3.85 -0.32
N LEU A 39 -13.99 -2.73 -0.37
CA LEU A 39 -14.06 -1.70 0.69
C LEU A 39 -14.63 -0.37 0.22
N SER A 40 -15.20 -0.30 -0.99
CA SER A 40 -15.90 0.88 -1.51
C SER A 40 -17.01 1.37 -0.58
N GLU A 41 -17.66 0.48 0.16
CA GLU A 41 -18.70 0.81 1.14
C GLU A 41 -18.17 1.69 2.28
N LEU A 42 -16.85 1.73 2.50
CA LEU A 42 -16.19 2.58 3.50
C LEU A 42 -15.84 3.97 2.98
N ASP A 43 -16.11 4.32 1.72
CA ASP A 43 -15.81 5.65 1.15
C ASP A 43 -16.37 6.79 2.02
N SER A 44 -17.54 6.58 2.64
CA SER A 44 -18.16 7.57 3.53
C SER A 44 -17.32 7.88 4.78
N TRP A 45 -16.46 6.95 5.20
CA TRP A 45 -15.55 7.09 6.34
C TRP A 45 -14.19 7.66 5.92
N PHE A 46 -13.78 7.44 4.66
CA PHE A 46 -12.47 7.83 4.13
C PHE A 46 -12.60 8.88 3.02
N LYS A 47 -13.24 10.01 3.31
CA LYS A 47 -13.59 11.09 2.36
C LYS A 47 -12.43 11.74 1.59
N TYR A 48 -11.19 11.41 1.92
CA TYR A 48 -10.00 11.94 1.24
C TYR A 48 -9.62 11.12 -0.01
N THR A 49 -10.17 9.92 -0.17
CA THR A 49 -9.87 9.01 -1.29
C THR A 49 -11.16 8.38 -1.78
N GLU A 50 -11.14 7.94 -3.04
CA GLU A 50 -12.11 7.00 -3.58
C GLU A 50 -11.46 5.62 -3.53
N ILE A 51 -12.10 4.65 -2.86
CA ILE A 51 -11.59 3.28 -2.81
C ILE A 51 -12.03 2.59 -4.10
N LYS A 52 -11.09 2.43 -5.02
CA LYS A 52 -11.34 1.87 -6.34
C LYS A 52 -11.25 0.35 -6.30
N PRO A 53 -12.08 -0.37 -7.09
CA PRO A 53 -11.84 -1.78 -7.32
C PRO A 53 -10.47 -1.97 -7.96
N TYR A 54 -9.86 -3.15 -7.83
CA TYR A 54 -8.61 -3.42 -8.54
C TYR A 54 -8.80 -3.13 -10.04
N PRO A 55 -7.83 -2.45 -10.69
CA PRO A 55 -7.93 -2.20 -12.11
C PRO A 55 -8.02 -3.52 -12.85
N GLU A 56 -8.75 -3.54 -13.95
CA GLU A 56 -8.60 -4.60 -14.94
C GLU A 56 -7.18 -4.49 -15.47
N ILE A 57 -6.30 -5.35 -14.96
CA ILE A 57 -4.91 -5.37 -15.37
C ILE A 57 -4.87 -6.13 -16.69
N GLU A 58 -5.06 -5.40 -17.77
CA GLU A 58 -4.37 -5.71 -19.01
C GLU A 58 -2.87 -5.61 -18.71
N SER A 59 -2.06 -6.53 -19.21
CA SER A 59 -0.69 -6.81 -18.74
C SER A 59 0.32 -5.64 -18.81
N ASN A 60 -0.07 -4.46 -19.30
CA ASN A 60 0.75 -3.25 -19.28
C ASN A 60 0.45 -2.42 -18.02
N PHE A 61 1.21 -2.65 -16.94
CA PHE A 61 1.15 -1.84 -15.71
C PHE A 61 1.65 -0.38 -15.89
N GLU A 62 1.52 0.19 -17.09
CA GLU A 62 1.98 1.53 -17.48
C GLU A 62 1.33 2.65 -16.68
N PHE A 63 0.14 2.43 -16.12
CA PHE A 63 -0.53 3.41 -15.25
C PHE A 63 0.31 3.74 -14.00
N LEU A 64 1.26 2.88 -13.60
CA LEU A 64 2.20 3.16 -12.52
C LEU A 64 3.11 4.37 -12.79
N ASN A 65 3.29 4.74 -14.05
CA ASN A 65 4.07 5.94 -14.44
C ASN A 65 3.46 7.24 -13.89
N GLU A 66 2.15 7.26 -13.62
CA GLU A 66 1.46 8.46 -13.13
C GLU A 66 1.70 8.77 -11.65
N TYR A 67 2.32 7.86 -10.91
CA TYR A 67 2.46 7.97 -9.46
C TYR A 67 3.88 8.34 -9.05
N ASP A 68 3.99 9.21 -8.06
CA ASP A 68 5.24 9.61 -7.40
C ASP A 68 5.63 8.65 -6.26
N LEU A 69 4.66 7.85 -5.78
CA LEU A 69 4.84 6.86 -4.72
C LEU A 69 3.88 5.67 -4.95
N ILE A 70 4.39 4.46 -4.78
CA ILE A 70 3.68 3.21 -5.03
C ILE A 70 3.85 2.33 -3.78
N ILE A 71 2.75 2.00 -3.12
CA ILE A 71 2.72 1.09 -1.97
C ILE A 71 1.86 -0.11 -2.32
N ILE A 72 2.42 -1.32 -2.27
CA ILE A 72 1.76 -2.54 -2.71
C ILE A 72 1.78 -3.56 -1.58
N ASN A 73 0.67 -4.24 -1.35
CA ASN A 73 0.63 -5.36 -0.42
C ASN A 73 1.38 -6.58 -0.97
N SER A 74 2.20 -7.22 -0.15
CA SER A 74 2.83 -8.51 -0.46
C SER A 74 1.81 -9.64 -0.27
N ASP A 75 0.93 -9.86 -1.24
CA ASP A 75 0.06 -11.04 -1.24
C ASP A 75 0.61 -12.19 -2.11
N TYR A 76 -0.04 -13.35 -2.06
CA TYR A 76 0.36 -14.55 -2.81
C TYR A 76 -0.30 -14.67 -4.18
N ASN A 77 -1.13 -13.69 -4.58
CA ASN A 77 -1.84 -13.72 -5.83
C ASN A 77 -0.89 -13.47 -7.01
N GLU A 78 -0.99 -14.28 -8.07
CA GLU A 78 -0.09 -14.16 -9.23
C GLU A 78 -0.15 -12.79 -9.89
N LEU A 79 -1.33 -12.17 -9.96
CA LEU A 79 -1.47 -10.83 -10.56
C LEU A 79 -0.72 -9.77 -9.74
N ASN A 80 -0.81 -9.86 -8.42
CA ASN A 80 -0.12 -8.95 -7.53
C ASN A 80 1.41 -9.18 -7.55
N LYS A 81 1.87 -10.43 -7.68
CA LYS A 81 3.30 -10.72 -7.91
C LYS A 81 3.79 -10.09 -9.21
N LEU A 82 3.01 -10.17 -10.29
CA LEU A 82 3.32 -9.50 -11.55
C LEU A 82 3.39 -7.98 -11.39
N LEU A 83 2.43 -7.39 -10.65
CA LEU A 83 2.41 -5.96 -10.33
C LEU A 83 3.65 -5.54 -9.53
N VAL A 84 3.97 -6.25 -8.44
CA VAL A 84 5.16 -5.99 -7.61
C VAL A 84 6.43 -6.09 -8.44
N ASN A 85 6.57 -7.15 -9.25
CA ASN A 85 7.75 -7.34 -10.11
C ASN A 85 7.87 -6.22 -11.13
N HIS A 86 6.77 -5.83 -11.78
CA HIS A 86 6.79 -4.73 -12.74
C HIS A 86 7.15 -3.41 -12.05
N ALA A 87 6.53 -3.09 -10.93
CA ALA A 87 6.79 -1.87 -10.17
C ALA A 87 8.26 -1.81 -9.73
N LYS A 88 8.82 -2.90 -9.21
CA LYS A 88 10.23 -2.94 -8.79
C LYS A 88 11.22 -2.88 -9.94
N ASN A 89 10.89 -3.45 -11.10
CA ASN A 89 11.78 -3.41 -12.27
C ASN A 89 11.81 -2.04 -12.97
N ASN A 90 10.73 -1.25 -12.86
CA ASN A 90 10.59 0.01 -13.60
C ASN A 90 10.55 1.27 -12.71
N HIS A 91 10.24 1.12 -11.43
CA HIS A 91 9.91 2.20 -10.48
C HIS A 91 10.46 1.93 -9.07
N LEU A 92 11.65 1.32 -8.98
CA LEU A 92 12.22 0.85 -7.72
C LEU A 92 12.31 1.95 -6.66
N GLU A 93 12.73 3.15 -7.05
CA GLU A 93 12.97 4.31 -6.18
C GLU A 93 11.71 4.86 -5.50
N LYS A 94 10.54 4.49 -6.02
CA LYS A 94 9.24 4.96 -5.55
C LYS A 94 8.29 3.83 -5.17
N THR A 95 8.77 2.58 -5.10
CA THR A 95 7.94 1.40 -4.81
C THR A 95 8.29 0.80 -3.46
N TYR A 96 7.27 0.56 -2.64
CA TYR A 96 7.37 -0.16 -1.36
C TYR A 96 6.41 -1.34 -1.33
N GLU A 97 6.95 -2.54 -1.15
CA GLU A 97 6.16 -3.75 -0.92
C GLU A 97 6.02 -4.02 0.60
N LEU A 98 4.77 -4.10 1.10
CA LEU A 98 4.43 -4.22 2.53
C LEU A 98 3.58 -5.45 2.85
N HIS A 99 3.91 -6.15 3.95
CA HIS A 99 3.07 -7.22 4.51
C HIS A 99 2.80 -7.01 6.02
N PRO A 100 1.86 -6.11 6.38
CA PRO A 100 1.69 -5.64 7.75
C PRO A 100 1.25 -6.71 8.76
N SER A 101 0.39 -7.65 8.35
CA SER A 101 -0.13 -8.70 9.23
C SER A 101 0.87 -9.82 9.54
N ALA A 102 2.05 -9.86 8.90
CA ALA A 102 3.07 -10.87 9.16
C ALA A 102 3.76 -10.74 10.54
N CYS A 103 3.50 -9.66 11.30
CA CYS A 103 4.18 -9.40 12.58
C CYS A 103 3.85 -10.40 13.71
N LYS A 104 2.76 -11.18 13.62
CA LYS A 104 2.39 -12.16 14.65
C LYS A 104 1.86 -13.46 14.03
N GLY A 105 2.74 -14.39 13.69
CA GLY A 105 2.32 -15.71 13.22
C GLY A 105 3.38 -16.55 12.50
N ARG A 106 2.90 -17.59 11.81
CA ARG A 106 3.69 -18.61 11.08
C ARG A 106 4.23 -18.15 9.72
N ASN A 107 3.86 -16.95 9.27
CA ASN A 107 4.25 -16.43 7.95
C ASN A 107 5.36 -15.41 8.12
N LEU A 108 6.51 -15.66 7.52
CA LEU A 108 7.61 -14.71 7.51
C LEU A 108 7.19 -13.41 6.79
N PRO A 109 7.58 -12.23 7.31
CA PRO A 109 7.41 -10.96 6.59
C PRO A 109 7.99 -11.05 5.18
N LYS A 110 7.25 -10.53 4.19
CA LYS A 110 7.65 -10.45 2.78
C LYS A 110 7.57 -9.00 2.31
N GLY A 111 8.44 -8.64 1.37
CA GLY A 111 8.52 -7.30 0.81
C GLY A 111 9.79 -6.57 1.20
N ASP A 112 9.86 -5.29 0.84
CA ASP A 112 11.02 -4.42 1.08
C ASP A 112 11.12 -4.07 2.56
N LEU A 113 9.96 -3.92 3.20
CA LEU A 113 9.87 -3.55 4.61
C LEU A 113 9.46 -4.75 5.44
N LYS A 114 10.43 -5.28 6.16
CA LYS A 114 10.24 -6.34 7.14
C LYS A 114 9.89 -5.70 8.47
N PHE A 115 8.61 -5.67 8.78
CA PHE A 115 8.15 -5.19 10.07
C PHE A 115 8.78 -6.02 11.20
N ASN A 116 9.19 -5.33 12.26
CA ASN A 116 9.76 -5.92 13.45
C ASN A 116 8.65 -6.63 14.23
N SER A 117 8.81 -7.95 14.47
CA SER A 117 7.84 -8.78 15.20
C SER A 117 7.70 -8.42 16.67
N GLU A 118 8.70 -7.77 17.25
CA GLU A 118 8.69 -7.29 18.63
C GLU A 118 7.85 -6.01 18.80
N LEU A 119 7.53 -5.34 17.68
CA LEU A 119 6.73 -4.12 17.67
C LEU A 119 5.29 -4.41 17.25
N THR A 120 4.38 -3.57 17.71
CA THR A 120 3.00 -3.56 17.23
C THR A 120 2.95 -3.14 15.75
N VAL A 121 1.87 -3.49 15.05
CA VAL A 121 1.62 -3.00 13.69
C VAL A 121 1.61 -1.46 13.64
N LYS A 122 1.04 -0.81 14.67
CA LYS A 122 1.04 0.65 14.79
C LYS A 122 2.46 1.23 14.82
N GLU A 123 3.33 0.68 15.66
CA GLU A 123 4.72 1.17 15.79
C GLU A 123 5.51 0.94 14.50
N ASN A 124 5.35 -0.22 13.86
CA ASN A 124 5.97 -0.48 12.57
C ASN A 124 5.52 0.49 11.48
N LEU A 125 4.21 0.81 11.43
CA LEU A 125 3.68 1.79 10.49
C LEU A 125 4.17 3.20 10.77
N ALA A 126 4.28 3.61 12.03
CA ALA A 126 4.82 4.91 12.40
C ALA A 126 6.29 5.04 11.93
N ILE A 127 7.12 4.03 12.22
CA ILE A 127 8.51 3.96 11.76
C ILE A 127 8.59 4.05 10.24
N PHE A 128 7.76 3.28 9.52
CA PHE A 128 7.72 3.32 8.06
C PHE A 128 7.35 4.71 7.53
N CYS A 129 6.27 5.30 8.05
CA CYS A 129 5.84 6.62 7.60
C CYS A 129 6.88 7.71 7.89
N GLU A 130 7.51 7.68 9.06
CA GLU A 130 8.50 8.68 9.47
C GLU A 130 9.83 8.52 8.74
N ASN A 131 10.38 7.30 8.70
CA ASN A 131 11.75 7.07 8.27
C ASN A 131 11.87 6.79 6.76
N ASP A 132 10.95 5.99 6.21
CA ASP A 132 11.04 5.59 4.80
C ASP A 132 10.29 6.58 3.90
N LEU A 133 9.13 7.07 4.35
CA LEU A 133 8.31 8.01 3.56
C LEU A 133 8.54 9.49 3.91
N ASN A 134 9.27 9.80 5.00
CA ASN A 134 9.51 11.17 5.48
C ASN A 134 8.23 11.98 5.72
N LEU A 135 7.19 11.33 6.26
CA LEU A 135 5.90 11.94 6.60
C LEU A 135 5.93 12.45 8.05
N THR A 136 5.38 13.63 8.32
CA THR A 136 5.52 14.32 9.61
C THR A 136 4.20 14.56 10.36
N ASN A 137 3.07 14.17 9.77
CA ASN A 137 1.71 14.32 10.33
C ASN A 137 1.05 12.99 10.71
#